data_AF-A0A367P941-F1
#
_entry.id   AF-A0A367P941-F1
#
_cell.length_a   1.000
_cell.length_b   1.000
_cell.length_c   1.000
_cell.angle_alpha   90.00
_cell.angle_beta   90.00
_cell.angle_gamma   90.00
#
_symmetry.space_group_name_H-M   'P 1'
#
loop_
_entity.id
_entity.type
_entity.pdbx_description
1 polymer ?
#
loop_
_entity_poly.entity_id
_entity_poly.type
_entity_poly.pdbx_seq_one_letter_code
_entity_poly.pdbx_strand_id
1 'polypeptide(L)'
;MSHWINENLAALNSALALAVLLIVYLGNKFRIDFALMNLWYSLPLIGKIARLSRDTTRFAKDKSWTLSERTLCDDYKQFIHFTTEEEFNKRLTYLSKAHDLGRSPTPGWMMGLLCVLVLAEGLGFSYMLGTWMAGEGGSENARQLLMWAIVFVLCVIFVFVMHSAGHQLYRSNLIAKADSEWRGEGQPGKFASHNIKLNDAQDKDDAEPEYKQSVNRVGTSRSYFMVGVAVVIIVFVSIVSTVMRVKHLETERTARTALVAEGPGAGNPFDKLGQALPAELAQEQQKADDKAKADGHAAYADEGLAAFLMLAFIFAITQLVGIAGGYKWGFAGKESKAAYRGTRGFSTYDDYLAFFTPLMQVAQSKLQTLQQKMSERRANDGLRLEHAFDDYLMEARESRTRVAAARNVSQADIAPAVESLPATDTASVLARIDAMTAAGRKADAVALLQSLPDSMRNDVTAQLAERKAAQEAARLAAEQARKAEEEQDKEAERARLEALL
;
A
#
# COMPACT_ATOMS: atom_id res chain seq x y z
N MET A 1 19.37 11.08 -30.85
CA MET A 1 18.29 10.23 -30.31
C MET A 1 18.37 8.78 -30.83
N SER A 2 18.45 8.55 -32.15
CA SER A 2 18.60 7.21 -32.75
C SER A 2 19.85 6.43 -32.29
N HIS A 3 21.00 7.09 -32.15
CA HIS A 3 22.24 6.45 -31.68
C HIS A 3 22.12 5.96 -30.22
N TRP A 4 21.62 6.81 -29.31
CA TRP A 4 21.40 6.47 -27.90
C TRP A 4 20.34 5.38 -27.73
N ILE A 5 19.27 5.39 -28.54
CA ILE A 5 18.25 4.33 -28.55
C ILE A 5 18.87 3.01 -28.99
N ASN A 6 19.72 3.00 -30.01
CA ASN A 6 20.40 1.77 -30.45
C ASN A 6 21.40 1.24 -29.41
N GLU A 7 22.15 2.11 -28.74
CA GLU A 7 23.08 1.72 -27.66
C GLU A 7 22.35 1.16 -26.43
N ASN A 8 21.16 1.69 -26.13
CA ASN A 8 20.37 1.28 -24.97
C ASN A 8 19.21 0.35 -25.32
N LEU A 9 19.14 -0.15 -26.57
CA LEU A 9 18.02 -0.95 -27.07
C LEU A 9 17.86 -2.25 -26.26
N ALA A 10 18.98 -2.90 -25.91
CA ALA A 10 18.99 -4.09 -25.08
C ALA A 10 18.46 -3.82 -23.66
N ALA A 11 18.81 -2.65 -23.08
CA ALA A 11 18.32 -2.25 -21.76
C ALA A 11 16.82 -1.92 -21.79
N LEU A 12 16.35 -1.21 -22.84
CA LEU A 12 14.94 -0.92 -23.06
C LEU A 12 14.11 -2.19 -23.25
N ASN A 13 14.59 -3.14 -24.05
CA ASN A 13 13.93 -4.43 -24.27
C ASN A 13 13.89 -5.26 -22.97
N SER A 14 14.97 -5.24 -22.19
CA SER A 14 15.02 -5.93 -20.90
C SER A 14 14.05 -5.32 -19.88
N ALA A 15 13.97 -3.98 -19.83
CA ALA A 15 13.02 -3.27 -18.97
C ALA A 15 11.56 -3.55 -19.37
N LEU A 16 11.27 -3.58 -20.67
CA LEU A 16 9.95 -3.92 -21.18
C LEU A 16 9.59 -5.38 -20.86
N ALA A 17 10.52 -6.31 -21.07
CA ALA A 17 10.32 -7.72 -20.74
C ALA A 17 10.07 -7.91 -19.23
N LEU A 18 10.84 -7.22 -18.38
CA LEU A 18 10.63 -7.23 -16.94
C LEU A 18 9.25 -6.67 -16.55
N ALA A 19 8.82 -5.58 -17.17
CA ALA A 19 7.50 -4.99 -16.93
C ALA A 19 6.36 -5.95 -17.31
N VAL A 20 6.46 -6.62 -18.46
CA VAL A 20 5.50 -7.64 -18.88
C VAL A 20 5.49 -8.82 -17.90
N LEU A 21 6.66 -9.33 -17.53
CA LEU A 21 6.79 -10.41 -16.54
C LEU A 21 6.18 -9.99 -15.19
N LEU A 22 6.40 -8.76 -14.75
CA LEU A 22 5.82 -8.23 -13.52
C LEU A 22 4.29 -8.16 -13.61
N ILE A 23 3.72 -7.70 -14.73
CA ILE A 23 2.27 -7.66 -14.95
C ILE A 23 1.68 -9.08 -14.93
N VAL A 24 2.33 -10.03 -15.62
CA VAL A 24 1.91 -11.44 -15.65
C VAL A 24 2.00 -12.07 -14.26
N TYR A 25 3.09 -11.82 -13.54
CA TYR A 25 3.28 -12.31 -12.17
C TYR A 25 2.24 -11.73 -11.22
N LEU A 26 2.04 -10.41 -11.21
CA LEU A 26 1.07 -9.74 -10.35
C LEU A 26 -0.38 -10.10 -10.70
N GLY A 27 -0.68 -10.35 -11.98
CA GLY A 27 -1.99 -10.81 -12.45
C GLY A 27 -2.31 -12.24 -12.03
N ASN A 28 -1.30 -13.12 -12.00
CA ASN A 28 -1.45 -14.54 -11.67
C ASN A 28 -0.82 -14.93 -10.32
N LYS A 29 -0.54 -13.96 -9.45
CA LYS A 29 0.25 -14.13 -8.23
C LYS A 29 -0.21 -15.31 -7.38
N PHE A 30 -1.52 -15.40 -7.12
CA PHE A 30 -2.10 -16.50 -6.35
C PHE A 30 -1.79 -17.86 -6.96
N ARG A 31 -1.97 -18.02 -8.28
CA ARG A 31 -1.74 -19.30 -8.98
C ARG A 31 -0.26 -19.67 -9.00
N ILE A 32 0.62 -18.69 -9.24
CA ILE A 32 2.06 -18.90 -9.30
C ILE A 32 2.62 -19.25 -7.92
N ASP A 33 2.28 -18.48 -6.89
CA ASP A 33 2.76 -18.71 -5.52
C ASP A 33 2.27 -20.08 -5.00
N PHE A 34 1.01 -20.44 -5.27
CA PHE A 34 0.47 -21.76 -4.92
C PHE A 34 1.18 -22.90 -5.68
N ALA A 35 1.36 -22.75 -7.00
CA ALA A 35 2.04 -23.76 -7.82
C ALA A 35 3.50 -23.95 -7.41
N LEU A 36 4.23 -22.86 -7.14
CA LEU A 36 5.61 -22.89 -6.68
C LEU A 36 5.71 -23.56 -5.31
N MET A 37 4.82 -23.22 -4.37
CA MET A 37 4.75 -23.91 -3.07
C MET A 37 4.49 -25.41 -3.27
N ASN A 38 3.48 -25.78 -4.05
CA ASN A 38 3.14 -27.18 -4.30
C ASN A 38 4.30 -27.94 -4.96
N LEU A 39 5.04 -27.31 -5.87
CA LEU A 39 6.24 -27.86 -6.48
C LEU A 39 7.33 -28.13 -5.43
N TRP A 40 7.63 -27.16 -4.57
CA TRP A 40 8.59 -27.32 -3.47
C TRP A 40 8.22 -28.41 -2.47
N TYR A 41 6.92 -28.63 -2.23
CA TYR A 41 6.43 -29.74 -1.42
C TYR A 41 6.59 -31.10 -2.12
N SER A 42 6.49 -31.13 -3.45
CA SER A 42 6.48 -32.36 -4.26
C SER A 42 7.88 -32.90 -4.59
N LEU A 43 8.95 -32.14 -4.36
CA LEU A 43 10.32 -32.59 -4.65
C LEU A 43 10.69 -33.81 -3.78
N PRO A 44 11.08 -34.95 -4.36
CA PRO A 44 11.18 -36.21 -3.63
C PRO A 44 12.35 -36.26 -2.62
N LEU A 45 13.46 -35.56 -2.90
CA LEU A 45 14.69 -35.62 -2.09
C LEU A 45 14.93 -34.37 -1.24
N ILE A 46 14.68 -33.18 -1.80
CA ILE A 46 14.97 -31.88 -1.17
C ILE A 46 13.67 -31.20 -0.72
N GLY A 47 12.50 -31.76 -1.05
CA GLY A 47 11.22 -31.14 -0.79
C GLY A 47 10.84 -31.11 0.68
N LYS A 48 9.93 -30.19 1.01
CA LYS A 48 9.45 -29.99 2.38
C LYS A 48 8.85 -31.27 2.98
N ILE A 49 8.13 -32.10 2.22
CA ILE A 49 7.56 -33.37 2.72
C ILE A 49 8.68 -34.34 3.14
N ALA A 50 9.74 -34.48 2.34
CA ALA A 50 10.85 -35.36 2.67
C ALA A 50 11.54 -34.94 3.99
N ARG A 51 11.66 -33.62 4.21
CA ARG A 51 12.18 -33.05 5.46
C ARG A 51 11.20 -33.23 6.63
N LEU A 52 9.94 -32.85 6.46
CA LEU A 52 8.90 -32.90 7.51
C LEU A 52 8.58 -34.33 7.95
N SER A 53 8.68 -35.31 7.05
CA SER A 53 8.47 -36.73 7.39
C SER A 53 9.48 -37.31 8.38
N ARG A 54 10.59 -36.59 8.65
CA ARG A 54 11.62 -36.97 9.63
C ARG A 54 11.36 -36.39 11.01
N ASP A 55 10.45 -35.43 11.13
CA ASP A 55 10.13 -34.75 12.38
C ASP A 55 8.98 -35.45 13.09
N THR A 56 9.24 -35.92 14.31
CA THR A 56 8.33 -36.70 15.15
C THR A 56 7.78 -35.91 16.33
N THR A 57 8.10 -34.62 16.40
CA THR A 57 7.70 -33.75 17.50
C THR A 57 6.18 -33.62 17.57
N ARG A 58 5.64 -33.86 18.77
CA ARG A 58 4.21 -33.68 19.06
C ARG A 58 3.92 -32.23 19.38
N PHE A 59 2.76 -31.74 18.95
CA PHE A 59 2.34 -30.40 19.29
C PHE A 59 1.99 -30.32 20.79
N ALA A 60 2.63 -29.40 21.52
CA ALA A 60 2.57 -29.34 22.99
C ALA A 60 1.16 -29.10 23.56
N LYS A 61 0.26 -28.51 22.77
CA LYS A 61 -1.11 -28.18 23.19
C LYS A 61 -2.09 -29.34 22.99
N ASP A 62 -1.90 -30.13 21.93
CA ASP A 62 -2.79 -31.22 21.51
C ASP A 62 -1.96 -32.44 21.14
N LYS A 63 -2.00 -33.49 21.97
CA LYS A 63 -1.23 -34.73 21.76
C LYS A 63 -1.65 -35.53 20.51
N SER A 64 -2.67 -35.05 19.79
CA SER A 64 -3.23 -35.67 18.59
C SER A 64 -2.52 -35.26 17.31
N TRP A 65 -2.03 -34.01 17.20
CA TRP A 65 -1.36 -33.51 16.01
C TRP A 65 0.17 -33.56 16.13
N THR A 66 0.83 -33.92 15.03
CA THR A 66 2.27 -33.73 14.88
C THR A 66 2.58 -32.29 14.44
N LEU A 67 3.78 -31.78 14.79
CA LEU A 67 4.23 -30.47 14.33
C LEU A 67 4.38 -30.42 12.80
N SER A 68 4.77 -31.54 12.21
CA SER A 68 4.95 -31.70 10.77
C SER A 68 3.63 -31.62 9.99
N GLU A 69 2.56 -32.27 10.47
CA GLU A 69 1.21 -32.13 9.91
C GLU A 69 0.71 -30.70 10.02
N ARG A 70 0.84 -30.06 11.20
CA ARG A 70 0.43 -28.67 11.37
C ARG A 70 1.18 -27.71 10.48
N THR A 71 2.49 -27.88 10.34
CA THR A 71 3.32 -27.03 9.47
C THR A 71 2.85 -27.12 8.01
N LEU A 72 2.57 -28.34 7.51
CA LEU A 72 2.01 -28.52 6.18
C LEU A 72 0.65 -27.84 6.07
N CYS A 73 -0.24 -28.09 7.03
CA CYS A 73 -1.59 -27.54 6.99
C CYS A 73 -1.62 -26.02 7.09
N ASP A 74 -0.74 -25.41 7.90
CA ASP A 74 -0.53 -23.96 8.01
C ASP A 74 -0.09 -23.37 6.65
N ASP A 75 0.87 -24.01 5.98
CA ASP A 75 1.37 -23.60 4.67
C ASP A 75 0.28 -23.67 3.58
N TYR A 76 -0.68 -24.60 3.64
CA TYR A 76 -1.80 -24.66 2.68
C TYR A 76 -2.96 -23.71 3.05
N LYS A 77 -3.21 -23.50 4.34
CA LYS A 77 -4.28 -22.62 4.85
C LYS A 77 -4.10 -21.15 4.45
N GLN A 78 -2.87 -20.67 4.23
CA GLN A 78 -2.66 -19.32 3.68
C GLN A 78 -3.28 -19.13 2.28
N PHE A 79 -3.43 -20.21 1.50
CA PHE A 79 -4.06 -20.14 0.17
C PHE A 79 -5.55 -20.46 0.23
N ILE A 80 -5.94 -21.38 1.11
CA ILE A 80 -7.31 -21.89 1.26
C ILE A 80 -8.01 -21.14 2.38
N HIS A 81 -8.89 -20.22 2.01
CA HIS A 81 -9.73 -19.52 2.96
C HIS A 81 -11.03 -20.30 3.01
N PHE A 82 -11.36 -20.92 4.14
CA PHE A 82 -12.64 -21.59 4.35
C PHE A 82 -13.56 -20.66 5.15
N THR A 83 -14.80 -20.52 4.66
CA THR A 83 -15.87 -19.70 5.25
C THR A 83 -17.14 -20.54 5.21
N THR A 84 -17.96 -20.49 6.25
CA THR A 84 -19.29 -21.13 6.22
C THR A 84 -20.29 -20.32 5.42
N GLU A 85 -21.33 -20.98 4.94
CA GLU A 85 -22.42 -20.33 4.20
C GLU A 85 -22.98 -19.10 4.93
N GLU A 86 -23.27 -19.22 6.23
CA GLU A 86 -23.77 -18.10 7.04
C GLU A 86 -22.81 -16.90 7.07
N GLU A 87 -21.50 -17.14 7.28
CA GLU A 87 -20.50 -16.08 7.30
C GLU A 87 -20.31 -15.48 5.91
N PHE A 88 -20.40 -16.30 4.86
CA PHE A 88 -20.31 -15.88 3.48
C PHE A 88 -21.48 -14.94 3.14
N ASN A 89 -22.70 -15.36 3.42
CA ASN A 89 -23.92 -14.58 3.19
C ASN A 89 -23.94 -13.29 4.01
N LYS A 90 -23.45 -13.33 5.26
CA LYS A 90 -23.28 -12.14 6.09
C LYS A 90 -22.31 -11.12 5.47
N ARG A 91 -21.15 -11.58 4.97
CA ARG A 91 -20.17 -10.72 4.29
C ARG A 91 -20.70 -10.20 2.96
N LEU A 92 -21.43 -11.03 2.21
CA LEU A 92 -22.07 -10.65 0.96
C LEU A 92 -23.12 -9.56 1.17
N THR A 93 -23.96 -9.72 2.20
CA THR A 93 -24.97 -8.72 2.61
C THR A 93 -24.31 -7.40 3.01
N TYR A 94 -23.21 -7.46 3.79
CA TYR A 94 -22.44 -6.27 4.14
C TYR A 94 -21.94 -5.53 2.89
N LEU A 95 -21.36 -6.25 1.93
CA LEU A 95 -20.87 -5.67 0.67
C LEU A 95 -22.00 -5.08 -0.17
N SER A 96 -23.13 -5.78 -0.25
CA SER A 96 -24.33 -5.32 -0.96
C SER A 96 -24.82 -4.00 -0.39
N LYS A 97 -25.07 -3.94 0.92
CA LYS A 97 -25.57 -2.74 1.60
C LYS A 97 -24.56 -1.59 1.59
N ALA A 98 -23.26 -1.89 1.59
CA ALA A 98 -22.23 -0.86 1.43
C ALA A 98 -22.07 -0.34 -0.01
N HIS A 99 -22.84 -0.85 -0.98
CA HIS A 99 -22.66 -0.62 -2.43
C HIS A 99 -21.27 -1.02 -2.95
N ASP A 100 -20.63 -1.99 -2.30
CA ASP A 100 -19.32 -2.52 -2.67
C ASP A 100 -19.39 -3.91 -3.32
N LEU A 101 -20.60 -4.42 -3.61
CA LEU A 101 -20.81 -5.68 -4.30
C LEU A 101 -20.22 -5.63 -5.73
N GLY A 102 -19.51 -6.69 -6.13
CA GLY A 102 -18.82 -6.75 -7.42
C GLY A 102 -17.55 -5.89 -7.51
N ARG A 103 -17.21 -5.12 -6.47
CA ARG A 103 -15.95 -4.38 -6.39
C ARG A 103 -14.86 -5.28 -5.83
N SER A 104 -13.63 -5.08 -6.32
CA SER A 104 -12.44 -5.80 -5.86
C SER A 104 -11.38 -4.80 -5.41
N PRO A 105 -10.42 -5.19 -4.54
CA PRO A 105 -9.23 -4.39 -4.34
C PRO A 105 -8.47 -4.25 -5.67
N THR A 106 -7.63 -3.22 -5.75
CA THR A 106 -6.86 -2.90 -6.96
C THR A 106 -6.08 -4.13 -7.42
N PRO A 107 -6.38 -4.67 -8.61
CA PRO A 107 -5.77 -5.90 -9.05
C PRO A 107 -4.30 -5.65 -9.38
N GLY A 108 -3.46 -6.66 -9.16
CA GLY A 108 -2.02 -6.53 -9.34
C GLY A 108 -1.61 -6.10 -10.76
N TRP A 109 -2.34 -6.53 -11.79
CA TRP A 109 -2.08 -6.12 -13.18
C TRP A 109 -2.32 -4.62 -13.40
N MET A 110 -3.33 -4.02 -12.74
CA MET A 110 -3.62 -2.59 -12.84
C MET A 110 -2.52 -1.79 -12.12
N MET A 111 -2.03 -2.27 -10.98
CA MET A 111 -0.86 -1.68 -10.33
C MET A 111 0.38 -1.73 -11.23
N GLY A 112 0.63 -2.87 -11.89
CA GLY A 112 1.71 -3.00 -12.87
C GLY A 112 1.56 -2.02 -14.03
N LEU A 113 0.35 -1.91 -14.59
CA LEU A 113 0.04 -0.95 -15.64
C LEU A 113 0.30 0.50 -15.19
N LEU A 114 -0.23 0.92 -14.05
CA LEU A 114 -0.01 2.25 -13.49
C LEU A 114 1.48 2.54 -13.27
N CYS A 115 2.24 1.58 -12.75
CA CYS A 115 3.69 1.72 -12.58
C CYS A 115 4.38 1.95 -13.93
N VAL A 116 4.04 1.18 -14.97
CA VAL A 116 4.63 1.35 -16.31
C VAL A 116 4.27 2.69 -16.93
N LEU A 117 3.00 3.09 -16.88
CA LEU A 117 2.55 4.39 -17.40
C LEU A 117 3.29 5.54 -16.71
N VAL A 118 3.33 5.54 -15.39
CA VAL A 118 3.98 6.62 -14.62
C VAL A 118 5.49 6.62 -14.81
N LEU A 119 6.14 5.45 -14.94
CA LEU A 119 7.57 5.39 -15.28
C LEU A 119 7.85 5.94 -16.68
N ALA A 120 7.03 5.60 -17.67
CA ALA A 120 7.16 6.14 -19.03
C ALA A 120 7.06 7.68 -19.03
N GLU A 121 6.19 8.25 -18.21
CA GLU A 121 6.11 9.70 -18.04
C GLU A 121 7.28 10.27 -17.26
N GLY A 122 7.70 9.59 -16.20
CA GLY A 122 8.88 9.94 -15.43
C GLY A 122 10.11 10.07 -16.33
N LEU A 123 10.27 9.20 -17.33
CA LEU A 123 11.31 9.30 -18.37
C LEU A 123 11.17 10.55 -19.24
N GLY A 124 9.94 10.91 -19.63
CA GLY A 124 9.68 12.15 -20.38
C GLY A 124 10.08 13.40 -19.57
N PHE A 125 9.75 13.41 -18.28
CA PHE A 125 10.14 14.49 -17.36
C PHE A 125 11.64 14.49 -17.04
N SER A 126 12.25 13.31 -16.92
CA SER A 126 13.68 13.17 -16.61
C SER A 126 14.53 13.80 -17.71
N TYR A 127 14.20 13.55 -18.97
CA TYR A 127 14.87 14.16 -20.11
C TYR A 127 14.87 15.70 -20.02
N MET A 128 13.73 16.29 -19.69
CA MET A 128 13.62 17.74 -19.50
C MET A 128 14.46 18.24 -18.31
N LEU A 129 14.35 17.58 -17.15
CA LEU A 129 15.08 17.95 -15.94
C LEU A 129 16.61 17.81 -16.12
N GLY A 130 17.07 16.78 -16.82
CA GLY A 130 18.48 16.53 -17.07
C GLY A 130 19.15 17.68 -17.83
N THR A 131 18.46 18.27 -18.80
CA THR A 131 18.98 19.42 -19.57
C THR A 131 19.10 20.68 -18.72
N TRP A 132 18.19 20.88 -17.76
CA TRP A 132 18.22 22.02 -16.83
C TRP A 132 19.29 21.84 -15.74
N MET A 133 19.39 20.64 -15.16
CA MET A 133 20.45 20.29 -14.18
C MET A 133 21.84 20.18 -14.81
N ALA A 134 21.97 20.26 -16.14
CA ALA A 134 23.25 20.27 -16.85
C ALA A 134 24.10 21.52 -16.56
N GLY A 135 23.47 22.60 -16.06
CA GLY A 135 24.14 23.88 -15.82
C GLY A 135 24.97 23.94 -14.53
N GLU A 136 24.79 23.00 -13.60
CA GLU A 136 25.52 22.96 -12.33
C GLU A 136 26.62 21.89 -12.42
N GLY A 137 27.89 22.30 -12.27
CA GLY A 137 29.11 21.53 -12.60
C GLY A 137 29.41 20.25 -11.80
N GLY A 138 28.43 19.38 -11.59
CA GLY A 138 28.60 18.02 -11.06
C GLY A 138 29.11 17.03 -12.11
N SER A 139 29.66 15.90 -11.68
CA SER A 139 30.05 14.82 -12.59
C SER A 139 28.82 14.23 -13.30
N GLU A 140 28.97 13.84 -14.57
CA GLU A 140 27.87 13.35 -15.40
C GLU A 140 27.10 12.17 -14.77
N ASN A 141 27.83 11.27 -14.12
CA ASN A 141 27.24 10.11 -13.44
C ASN A 141 26.39 10.51 -12.22
N ALA A 142 26.84 11.50 -11.43
CA ALA A 142 26.08 12.00 -10.29
C ALA A 142 24.78 12.69 -10.74
N ARG A 143 24.83 13.44 -11.84
CA ARG A 143 23.66 14.09 -12.44
C ARG A 143 22.61 13.08 -12.92
N GLN A 144 23.04 12.04 -13.61
CA GLN A 144 22.13 10.97 -14.06
C GLN A 144 21.49 10.26 -12.87
N LEU A 145 22.28 9.89 -11.86
CA LEU A 145 21.76 9.22 -10.65
C LEU A 145 20.75 10.09 -9.90
N LEU A 146 21.03 11.38 -9.73
CA LEU A 146 20.11 12.33 -9.09
C LEU A 146 18.80 12.47 -9.88
N MET A 147 18.88 12.55 -11.20
CA MET A 147 17.72 12.62 -12.09
C MET A 147 16.82 11.39 -11.95
N TRP A 148 17.40 10.18 -11.99
CA TRP A 148 16.66 8.94 -11.79
C TRP A 148 16.01 8.86 -10.40
N ALA A 149 16.71 9.32 -9.37
CA ALA A 149 16.20 9.33 -7.99
C ALA A 149 15.00 10.26 -7.82
N ILE A 150 15.10 11.50 -8.32
CA ILE A 150 14.01 12.49 -8.24
C ILE A 150 12.77 11.98 -8.97
N VAL A 151 12.96 11.46 -10.19
CA VAL A 151 11.86 10.93 -11.02
C VAL A 151 11.18 9.76 -10.33
N PHE A 152 11.92 8.82 -9.78
CA PHE A 152 11.36 7.68 -9.04
C PHE A 152 10.48 8.14 -7.87
N VAL A 153 10.95 9.11 -7.08
CA VAL A 153 10.18 9.65 -5.94
C VAL A 153 8.90 10.32 -6.43
N LEU A 154 8.95 11.14 -7.48
CA LEU A 154 7.78 11.78 -8.06
C LEU A 154 6.76 10.76 -8.57
N CYS A 155 7.21 9.70 -9.24
CA CYS A 155 6.37 8.61 -9.72
C CYS A 155 5.59 7.94 -8.58
N VAL A 156 6.27 7.61 -7.46
CA VAL A 156 5.63 7.00 -6.29
C VAL A 156 4.56 7.92 -5.70
N ILE A 157 4.87 9.23 -5.59
CA ILE A 157 3.92 10.23 -5.08
C ILE A 157 2.70 10.33 -6.00
N PHE A 158 2.87 10.38 -7.33
CA PHE A 158 1.74 10.45 -8.26
C PHE A 158 0.84 9.23 -8.16
N VAL A 159 1.40 8.01 -8.19
CA VAL A 159 0.59 6.79 -8.05
C VAL A 159 -0.23 6.82 -6.76
N PHE A 160 0.40 7.19 -5.64
CA PHE A 160 -0.27 7.27 -4.35
C PHE A 160 -1.40 8.33 -4.33
N VAL A 161 -1.12 9.56 -4.77
CA VAL A 161 -2.07 10.66 -4.74
C VAL A 161 -3.23 10.40 -5.69
N MET A 162 -2.98 10.03 -6.94
CA MET A 162 -4.03 9.80 -7.94
C MET A 162 -4.94 8.63 -7.54
N HIS A 163 -4.35 7.54 -7.05
CA HIS A 163 -5.13 6.39 -6.57
C HIS A 163 -5.99 6.76 -5.35
N SER A 164 -5.41 7.50 -4.40
CA SER A 164 -6.13 7.96 -3.20
C SER A 164 -7.25 8.95 -3.54
N ALA A 165 -7.01 9.86 -4.49
CA ALA A 165 -8.00 10.80 -5.00
C ALA A 165 -9.20 10.07 -5.62
N GLY A 166 -8.95 9.06 -6.46
CA GLY A 166 -10.01 8.23 -7.05
C GLY A 166 -10.85 7.50 -6.00
N HIS A 167 -10.18 6.90 -5.01
CA HIS A 167 -10.85 6.21 -3.90
C HIS A 167 -11.75 7.16 -3.09
N GLN A 168 -11.23 8.33 -2.77
CA GLN A 168 -11.96 9.35 -2.05
C GLN A 168 -13.13 9.92 -2.87
N LEU A 169 -12.94 10.13 -4.16
CA LEU A 169 -13.97 10.59 -5.08
C LEU A 169 -15.16 9.62 -5.10
N TYR A 170 -14.90 8.32 -5.21
CA TYR A 170 -15.94 7.29 -5.17
C TYR A 170 -16.74 7.35 -3.86
N ARG A 171 -16.04 7.25 -2.72
CA ARG A 171 -16.68 7.24 -1.39
C ARG A 171 -17.50 8.51 -1.15
N SER A 172 -16.95 9.68 -1.49
CA SER A 172 -17.64 10.96 -1.29
C SER A 172 -18.84 11.15 -2.21
N ASN A 173 -18.80 10.62 -3.44
CA ASN A 173 -19.95 10.65 -4.34
C ASN A 173 -21.07 9.72 -3.87
N LEU A 174 -20.73 8.55 -3.31
CA LEU A 174 -21.72 7.66 -2.70
C LEU A 174 -22.43 8.33 -1.52
N ILE A 175 -21.67 8.98 -0.63
CA ILE A 175 -22.24 9.74 0.50
C ILE A 175 -23.09 10.93 0.00
N ALA A 176 -22.64 11.63 -1.04
CA ALA A 176 -23.38 12.75 -1.62
C ALA A 176 -24.71 12.31 -2.23
N LYS A 177 -24.74 11.15 -2.90
CA LYS A 177 -25.97 10.54 -3.42
C LYS A 177 -26.92 10.21 -2.27
N ALA A 178 -26.42 9.55 -1.22
CA ALA A 178 -27.21 9.20 -0.05
C ALA A 178 -27.78 10.42 0.69
N ASP A 179 -26.99 11.49 0.86
CA ASP A 179 -27.48 12.75 1.45
C ASP A 179 -28.52 13.44 0.56
N SER A 180 -28.38 13.36 -0.77
CA SER A 180 -29.37 13.91 -1.70
C SER A 180 -30.70 13.15 -1.66
N GLU A 181 -30.68 11.83 -1.56
CA GLU A 181 -31.89 11.00 -1.42
C GLU A 181 -32.58 11.27 -0.08
N TRP A 182 -31.81 11.32 1.01
CA TRP A 182 -32.32 11.69 2.33
C TRP A 182 -33.01 13.07 2.35
N ARG A 183 -32.41 14.07 1.68
CA ARG A 183 -33.03 15.41 1.52
C ARG A 183 -34.26 15.40 0.62
N GLY A 184 -34.25 14.57 -0.43
CA GLY A 184 -35.37 14.41 -1.35
C GLY A 184 -36.64 13.89 -0.67
N GLU A 185 -36.49 13.08 0.38
CA GLU A 185 -37.60 12.62 1.23
C GLU A 185 -38.11 13.68 2.24
N GLY A 186 -37.55 14.89 2.22
CA GLY A 186 -38.00 16.00 3.07
C GLY A 186 -37.58 15.87 4.54
N GLN A 187 -36.58 15.04 4.84
CA GLN A 187 -36.09 14.83 6.20
C GLN A 187 -35.40 16.10 6.74
N PRO A 188 -35.82 16.64 7.90
CA PRO A 188 -35.20 17.82 8.49
C PRO A 188 -33.91 17.47 9.24
N GLY A 189 -32.95 18.40 9.28
CA GLY A 189 -31.78 18.33 10.16
C GLY A 189 -30.47 17.88 9.50
N LYS A 190 -29.61 17.22 10.28
CA LYS A 190 -28.29 16.74 9.84
C LYS A 190 -28.39 15.27 9.46
N PHE A 191 -27.85 14.92 8.30
CA PHE A 191 -27.75 13.53 7.87
C PHE A 191 -26.86 12.72 8.83
N ALA A 192 -27.49 11.78 9.53
CA ALA A 192 -26.87 10.97 10.57
C ALA A 192 -26.84 9.50 10.16
N SER A 193 -25.79 8.79 10.60
CA SER A 193 -25.67 7.35 10.47
C SER A 193 -25.19 6.73 11.78
N HIS A 194 -25.45 5.44 11.95
CA HIS A 194 -24.89 4.65 13.03
C HIS A 194 -23.96 3.57 12.45
N ASN A 195 -22.96 3.13 13.20
CA ASN A 195 -21.92 2.27 12.62
C ASN A 195 -22.32 0.78 12.73
N ILE A 196 -22.55 0.12 11.61
CA ILE A 196 -22.73 -1.34 11.54
C ILE A 196 -21.41 -1.99 11.16
N LYS A 197 -20.88 -2.84 12.04
CA LYS A 197 -19.64 -3.59 11.79
C LYS A 197 -19.96 -4.88 11.05
N LEU A 198 -18.95 -5.47 10.44
CA LEU A 198 -19.04 -6.75 9.75
C LEU A 198 -19.46 -7.88 10.70
N ASN A 199 -19.06 -7.80 11.97
CA ASN A 199 -19.39 -8.81 12.97
C ASN A 199 -20.80 -8.62 13.58
N ASP A 200 -21.45 -7.49 13.37
CA ASP A 200 -22.84 -7.28 13.81
C ASP A 200 -23.82 -8.11 12.99
N ALA A 201 -25.02 -8.33 13.54
CA ALA A 201 -26.15 -8.83 12.77
C ALA A 201 -26.49 -7.81 11.66
N GLN A 202 -26.61 -8.30 10.42
CA GLN A 202 -26.71 -7.42 9.24
C GLN A 202 -28.14 -6.97 8.94
N ASP A 203 -29.11 -7.51 9.65
CA ASP A 203 -30.55 -7.24 9.60
C ASP A 203 -30.97 -6.01 10.43
N LYS A 204 -30.08 -5.50 11.30
CA LYS A 204 -30.35 -4.37 12.22
C LYS A 204 -30.90 -3.10 11.54
N ASP A 205 -30.59 -2.91 10.25
CA ASP A 205 -31.03 -1.76 9.45
C ASP A 205 -31.90 -2.13 8.25
N ASP A 206 -32.47 -3.34 8.20
CA ASP A 206 -33.37 -3.77 7.11
C ASP A 206 -34.62 -2.89 6.99
N ALA A 207 -35.08 -2.34 8.11
CA ALA A 207 -36.23 -1.43 8.16
C ALA A 207 -35.88 0.01 7.72
N GLU A 208 -34.59 0.35 7.59
CA GLU A 208 -34.17 1.69 7.16
C GLU A 208 -34.08 1.76 5.62
N PRO A 209 -34.26 2.96 5.03
CA PRO A 209 -34.06 3.15 3.59
C PRO A 209 -32.64 2.79 3.13
N GLU A 210 -32.51 2.40 1.85
CA GLU A 210 -31.24 1.92 1.25
C GLU A 210 -30.08 2.91 1.45
N TYR A 211 -30.32 4.22 1.25
CA TYR A 211 -29.30 5.25 1.45
C TYR A 211 -28.75 5.25 2.88
N LYS A 212 -29.59 4.94 3.88
CA LYS A 212 -29.21 4.89 5.29
C LYS A 212 -28.41 3.62 5.59
N GLN A 213 -28.84 2.49 5.03
CA GLN A 213 -28.11 1.22 5.14
C GLN A 213 -26.67 1.34 4.60
N SER A 214 -26.50 2.09 3.51
CA SER A 214 -25.17 2.37 2.96
C SER A 214 -24.31 3.23 3.89
N VAL A 215 -24.82 4.37 4.35
CA VAL A 215 -24.02 5.26 5.22
C VAL A 215 -23.79 4.71 6.62
N ASN A 216 -24.56 3.72 7.07
CA ASN A 216 -24.26 3.00 8.30
C ASN A 216 -22.95 2.19 8.21
N ARG A 217 -22.54 1.81 7.00
CA ARG A 217 -21.30 1.05 6.73
C ARG A 217 -20.16 1.95 6.20
N VAL A 218 -20.50 3.00 5.45
CA VAL A 218 -19.56 3.93 4.80
C VAL A 218 -19.22 5.15 5.67
N GLY A 219 -20.17 5.58 6.52
CA GLY A 219 -20.15 6.84 7.26
C GLY A 219 -20.71 8.03 6.46
N THR A 220 -20.87 9.18 7.12
CA THR A 220 -21.45 10.41 6.54
C THR A 220 -20.42 11.48 6.19
N SER A 221 -19.13 11.27 6.47
CA SER A 221 -18.08 12.26 6.22
C SER A 221 -17.69 12.33 4.75
N ARG A 222 -18.21 13.35 4.05
CA ARG A 222 -17.80 13.72 2.69
C ARG A 222 -16.49 14.51 2.72
N SER A 223 -15.51 14.13 1.89
CA SER A 223 -14.25 14.86 1.75
C SER A 223 -13.71 14.74 0.33
N TYR A 224 -13.20 15.82 -0.25
CA TYR A 224 -12.53 15.82 -1.55
C TYR A 224 -11.09 16.32 -1.46
N PHE A 225 -10.49 16.24 -0.27
CA PHE A 225 -9.16 16.76 -0.01
C PHE A 225 -8.09 16.20 -0.98
N MET A 226 -8.01 14.87 -1.13
CA MET A 226 -7.06 14.22 -2.06
C MET A 226 -7.39 14.51 -3.51
N VAL A 227 -8.66 14.69 -3.87
CA VAL A 227 -9.07 15.14 -5.21
C VAL A 227 -8.56 16.54 -5.49
N GLY A 228 -8.72 17.46 -4.53
CA GLY A 228 -8.16 18.82 -4.62
C GLY A 228 -6.64 18.82 -4.74
N VAL A 229 -5.94 18.04 -3.90
CA VAL A 229 -4.49 17.88 -3.96
C VAL A 229 -4.06 17.32 -5.33
N ALA A 230 -4.75 16.31 -5.86
CA ALA A 230 -4.47 15.75 -7.18
C ALA A 230 -4.61 16.81 -8.28
N VAL A 231 -5.71 17.57 -8.30
CA VAL A 231 -5.94 18.63 -9.29
C VAL A 231 -4.85 19.71 -9.21
N VAL A 232 -4.52 20.17 -7.99
CA VAL A 232 -3.46 21.18 -7.78
C VAL A 232 -2.12 20.67 -8.30
N ILE A 233 -1.77 19.41 -8.01
CA ILE A 233 -0.52 18.80 -8.49
C ILE A 233 -0.52 18.70 -10.02
N ILE A 234 -1.59 18.24 -10.64
CA ILE A 234 -1.70 18.12 -12.10
C ILE A 234 -1.51 19.49 -12.75
N VAL A 235 -2.21 20.52 -12.27
CA VAL A 235 -2.11 21.88 -12.80
C VAL A 235 -0.71 22.45 -12.58
N PHE A 236 -0.15 22.32 -11.38
CA PHE A 236 1.17 22.82 -11.04
C PHE A 236 2.26 22.17 -11.92
N VAL A 237 2.27 20.84 -12.02
CA VAL A 237 3.24 20.10 -12.83
C VAL A 237 3.07 20.43 -14.32
N SER A 238 1.83 20.60 -14.80
CA SER A 238 1.58 21.01 -16.18
C SER A 238 2.19 22.39 -16.47
N ILE A 239 1.98 23.38 -15.60
CA ILE A 239 2.55 24.73 -15.75
C ILE A 239 4.08 24.68 -15.71
N VAL A 240 4.66 24.00 -14.71
CA VAL A 240 6.12 23.89 -14.58
C VAL A 240 6.72 23.18 -15.80
N SER A 241 6.08 22.11 -16.29
CA SER A 241 6.50 21.41 -17.51
C SER A 241 6.48 22.34 -18.71
N THR A 242 5.40 23.09 -18.92
CA THR A 242 5.30 24.03 -20.04
C THR A 242 6.39 25.09 -19.99
N VAL A 243 6.63 25.69 -18.82
CA VAL A 243 7.70 26.70 -18.66
C VAL A 243 9.08 26.10 -18.94
N MET A 244 9.37 24.91 -18.40
CA MET A 244 10.64 24.23 -18.65
C MET A 244 10.85 23.92 -20.14
N ARG A 245 9.79 23.54 -20.86
CA ARG A 245 9.86 23.28 -22.32
C ARG A 245 10.10 24.53 -23.13
N VAL A 246 9.42 25.64 -22.80
CA VAL A 246 9.62 26.92 -23.49
C VAL A 246 11.07 27.37 -23.33
N LYS A 247 11.61 27.32 -22.10
CA LYS A 247 13.02 27.66 -21.85
C LYS A 247 14.00 26.73 -22.57
N HIS A 248 13.68 25.44 -22.65
CA HIS A 248 14.49 24.48 -23.39
C HIS A 248 14.53 24.81 -24.89
N LEU A 249 13.38 25.13 -25.50
CA LEU A 249 13.29 25.56 -26.89
C LEU A 249 14.10 26.85 -27.14
N GLU A 250 14.04 27.81 -26.22
CA GLU A 250 14.85 29.04 -26.29
C GLU A 250 16.36 28.75 -26.20
N THR A 251 16.76 27.78 -25.37
CA THR A 251 18.17 27.38 -25.21
C THR A 251 18.68 26.69 -26.48
N GLU A 252 17.93 25.74 -27.05
CA GLU A 252 18.27 25.10 -28.32
C GLU A 252 18.30 26.10 -29.48
N ARG A 253 17.35 27.06 -29.49
CA ARG A 253 17.34 28.17 -30.44
C ARG A 253 18.63 28.97 -30.35
N THR A 254 18.99 29.43 -29.15
CA THR A 254 20.18 30.26 -28.91
C THR A 254 21.44 29.54 -29.39
N ALA A 255 21.59 28.25 -29.06
CA ALA A 255 22.70 27.43 -29.50
C ALA A 255 22.79 27.29 -31.03
N ARG A 256 21.66 27.10 -31.72
CA ARG A 256 21.64 27.05 -33.20
C ARG A 256 21.94 28.40 -33.84
N THR A 257 21.37 29.51 -33.34
CA THR A 257 21.72 30.84 -33.86
C THR A 257 23.18 31.19 -33.65
N ALA A 258 23.81 30.76 -32.54
CA ALA A 258 25.25 30.91 -32.35
C ALA A 258 26.06 30.14 -33.41
N LEU A 259 25.67 28.89 -33.72
CA LEU A 259 26.30 28.08 -34.77
C LEU A 259 26.09 28.63 -36.19
N VAL A 260 24.94 29.25 -36.46
CA VAL A 260 24.65 29.91 -37.75
C VAL A 260 25.34 31.26 -37.85
N ALA A 261 25.51 31.98 -36.73
CA ALA A 261 26.24 33.26 -36.68
C ALA A 261 27.76 33.09 -36.87
N GLU A 262 28.32 31.91 -36.58
CA GLU A 262 29.72 31.58 -36.92
C GLU A 262 29.93 31.23 -38.41
N GLY A 263 28.90 31.30 -39.26
CA GLY A 263 29.02 31.04 -40.69
C GLY A 263 28.41 32.07 -41.65
N PRO A 264 28.98 33.30 -41.79
CA PRO A 264 28.75 34.14 -42.95
C PRO A 264 30.03 34.39 -43.78
N GLY A 265 31.01 33.47 -43.74
CA GLY A 265 32.26 33.57 -44.52
C GLY A 265 32.35 32.71 -45.78
N ALA A 266 31.37 31.83 -46.05
CA ALA A 266 31.51 30.79 -47.08
C ALA A 266 30.34 30.70 -48.09
N GLY A 267 29.45 31.70 -48.10
CA GLY A 267 28.20 31.63 -48.88
C GLY A 267 28.15 32.44 -50.17
N ASN A 268 29.12 33.34 -50.43
CA ASN A 268 29.11 34.14 -51.65
C ASN A 268 30.05 33.53 -52.70
N PRO A 269 29.55 32.76 -53.70
CA PRO A 269 30.40 32.21 -54.77
C PRO A 269 31.06 33.31 -55.62
N PHE A 270 30.63 34.57 -55.49
CA PHE A 270 31.18 35.75 -56.15
C PHE A 270 32.26 36.49 -55.34
N ASP A 271 32.44 36.22 -54.04
CA ASP A 271 33.52 36.83 -53.25
C ASP A 271 34.91 36.40 -53.77
N LYS A 272 35.02 35.20 -54.34
CA LYS A 272 36.24 34.71 -54.98
C LYS A 272 36.54 35.37 -56.34
N LEU A 273 35.59 36.14 -56.87
CA LEU A 273 35.68 36.83 -58.17
C LEU A 273 35.87 38.35 -58.03
N GLY A 274 35.94 38.89 -56.81
CA GLY A 274 36.22 40.32 -56.57
C GLY A 274 35.13 41.29 -57.03
N GLN A 275 33.96 40.80 -57.44
CA GLN A 275 32.83 41.61 -57.86
C GLN A 275 31.88 41.80 -56.67
N ALA A 276 31.82 43.02 -56.12
CA ALA A 276 30.83 43.36 -55.09
C ALA A 276 29.41 43.22 -55.66
N LEU A 277 28.50 42.58 -54.91
CA LEU A 277 27.10 42.50 -55.32
C LEU A 277 26.51 43.92 -55.48
N PRO A 278 25.67 44.16 -56.51
CA PRO A 278 24.87 45.37 -56.61
C PRO A 278 24.07 45.59 -55.32
N ALA A 279 24.06 46.83 -54.80
CA ALA A 279 23.47 47.18 -53.51
C ALA A 279 21.99 46.74 -53.38
N GLU A 280 21.27 46.69 -54.50
CA GLU A 280 19.87 46.28 -54.59
C GLU A 280 19.68 44.77 -54.34
N LEU A 281 20.59 43.93 -54.83
CA LEU A 281 20.60 42.48 -54.57
C LEU A 281 21.09 42.16 -53.15
N ALA A 282 22.00 42.96 -52.59
CA ALA A 282 22.42 42.82 -51.19
C ALA A 282 21.28 43.11 -50.20
N GLN A 283 20.43 44.10 -50.52
CA GLN A 283 19.22 44.40 -49.75
C GLN A 283 18.13 43.33 -49.90
N GLU A 284 17.92 42.83 -51.12
CA GLU A 284 16.98 41.72 -51.35
C GLU A 284 17.45 40.43 -50.65
N GLN A 285 18.75 40.14 -50.65
CA GLN A 285 19.33 39.01 -49.93
C GLN A 285 19.18 39.17 -48.40
N GLN A 286 19.47 40.35 -47.85
CA GLN A 286 19.21 40.63 -46.43
C GLN A 286 17.74 40.48 -46.06
N LYS A 287 16.83 40.98 -46.90
CA LYS A 287 15.39 40.87 -46.69
C LYS A 287 14.90 39.43 -46.82
N ALA A 288 15.47 38.65 -47.73
CA ALA A 288 15.21 37.22 -47.88
C ALA A 288 15.76 36.41 -46.71
N ASP A 289 16.95 36.74 -46.21
CA ASP A 289 17.56 36.11 -45.03
C ASP A 289 16.79 36.47 -43.75
N ASP A 290 16.35 37.71 -43.60
CA ASP A 290 15.54 38.15 -42.45
C ASP A 290 14.14 37.56 -42.50
N LYS A 291 13.55 37.42 -43.69
CA LYS A 291 12.28 36.72 -43.88
C LYS A 291 12.42 35.21 -43.65
N ALA A 292 13.48 34.57 -44.14
CA ALA A 292 13.75 33.16 -43.88
C ALA A 292 14.02 32.89 -42.38
N LYS A 293 14.70 33.81 -41.68
CA LYS A 293 14.82 33.78 -40.23
C LYS A 293 13.45 33.92 -39.57
N ALA A 294 12.63 34.91 -39.94
CA ALA A 294 11.31 35.13 -39.36
C ALA A 294 10.33 33.97 -39.62
N ASP A 295 10.26 33.47 -40.84
CA ASP A 295 9.39 32.35 -41.25
C ASP A 295 9.88 31.04 -40.62
N GLY A 296 11.20 30.82 -40.55
CA GLY A 296 11.80 29.72 -39.80
C GLY A 296 11.54 29.82 -38.29
N HIS A 297 11.53 31.03 -37.73
CA HIS A 297 11.21 31.26 -36.31
C HIS A 297 9.74 30.99 -35.99
N ALA A 298 8.81 31.36 -36.85
CA ALA A 298 7.39 31.10 -36.66
C ALA A 298 7.05 29.60 -36.81
N ALA A 299 7.55 28.95 -37.86
CA ALA A 299 7.28 27.54 -38.11
C ALA A 299 7.81 26.61 -36.99
N TYR A 300 9.02 26.87 -36.48
CA TYR A 300 9.59 26.07 -35.37
C TYR A 300 8.91 26.32 -34.02
N ALA A 301 8.44 27.54 -33.77
CA ALA A 301 7.70 27.84 -32.54
C ALA A 301 6.35 27.12 -32.53
N ASP A 302 5.65 27.09 -33.67
CA ASP A 302 4.35 26.44 -33.81
C ASP A 302 4.45 24.90 -33.76
N GLU A 303 5.45 24.30 -34.43
CA GLU A 303 5.64 22.85 -34.44
C GLU A 303 6.09 22.33 -33.05
N GLY A 304 6.97 23.07 -32.36
CA GLY A 304 7.39 22.76 -30.99
C GLY A 304 6.23 22.83 -29.99
N LEU A 305 5.40 23.87 -30.09
CA LEU A 305 4.23 24.06 -29.23
C LEU A 305 3.22 22.91 -29.35
N ALA A 306 2.96 22.44 -30.57
CA ALA A 306 2.03 21.33 -30.81
C ALA A 306 2.50 20.02 -30.17
N ALA A 307 3.77 19.66 -30.32
CA ALA A 307 4.36 18.47 -29.67
C ALA A 307 4.31 18.58 -28.13
N PHE A 308 4.47 19.80 -27.58
CA PHE A 308 4.37 20.02 -26.14
C PHE A 308 2.94 19.88 -25.61
N LEU A 309 1.96 20.42 -26.33
CA LEU A 309 0.55 20.23 -25.98
C LEU A 309 0.15 18.76 -25.99
N MET A 310 0.65 17.99 -26.97
CA MET A 310 0.42 16.54 -27.03
C MET A 310 0.97 15.81 -25.80
N LEU A 311 2.18 16.14 -25.34
CA LEU A 311 2.77 15.45 -24.19
C LEU A 311 2.09 15.85 -22.86
N ALA A 312 1.64 17.11 -22.73
CA ALA A 312 0.83 17.56 -21.60
C ALA A 312 -0.56 16.88 -21.58
N PHE A 313 -1.15 16.66 -22.76
CA PHE A 313 -2.40 15.94 -22.90
C PHE A 313 -2.28 14.46 -22.50
N ILE A 314 -1.21 13.78 -22.94
CA ILE A 314 -0.92 12.40 -22.52
C ILE A 314 -0.76 12.35 -21.00
N PHE A 315 -0.02 13.30 -20.41
CA PHE A 315 0.10 13.45 -18.96
C PHE A 315 -1.26 13.55 -18.27
N ALA A 316 -2.15 14.42 -18.73
CA ALA A 316 -3.48 14.51 -18.15
C ALA A 316 -4.27 13.18 -18.21
N ILE A 317 -4.16 12.44 -19.32
CA ILE A 317 -4.83 11.14 -19.49
C ILE A 317 -4.29 10.10 -18.50
N THR A 318 -2.99 9.98 -18.32
CA THR A 318 -2.43 8.98 -17.40
C THR A 318 -2.79 9.26 -15.95
N GLN A 319 -2.81 10.54 -15.54
CA GLN A 319 -3.27 10.92 -14.21
C GLN A 319 -4.76 10.58 -14.04
N LEU A 320 -5.57 10.77 -15.09
CA LEU A 320 -6.97 10.34 -15.10
C LEU A 320 -7.10 8.82 -14.99
N VAL A 321 -6.23 8.03 -15.63
CA VAL A 321 -6.20 6.56 -15.46
C VAL A 321 -5.86 6.18 -14.03
N GLY A 322 -4.93 6.88 -13.37
CA GLY A 322 -4.62 6.71 -11.95
C GLY A 322 -5.84 6.96 -11.04
N ILE A 323 -6.54 8.07 -11.27
CA ILE A 323 -7.77 8.43 -10.55
C ILE A 323 -8.89 7.41 -10.85
N ALA A 324 -9.09 7.03 -12.11
CA ALA A 324 -10.06 6.02 -12.51
C ALA A 324 -9.77 4.66 -11.86
N GLY A 325 -8.49 4.30 -11.71
CA GLY A 325 -8.06 3.13 -10.97
C GLY A 325 -8.47 3.18 -9.50
N GLY A 326 -8.20 4.30 -8.82
CA GLY A 326 -8.68 4.51 -7.45
C GLY A 326 -10.21 4.46 -7.34
N TYR A 327 -10.89 5.06 -8.31
CA TYR A 327 -12.34 5.14 -8.36
C TYR A 327 -13.02 3.80 -8.63
N LYS A 328 -12.41 2.91 -9.43
CA LYS A 328 -13.00 1.61 -9.78
C LYS A 328 -12.74 0.52 -8.74
N TRP A 329 -11.55 0.52 -8.14
CA TRP A 329 -11.12 -0.55 -7.21
C TRP A 329 -11.07 -0.12 -5.74
N GLY A 330 -11.55 1.09 -5.45
CA GLY A 330 -11.74 1.56 -4.09
C GLY A 330 -13.00 1.01 -3.43
N PHE A 331 -12.89 0.54 -2.19
CA PHE A 331 -14.06 0.22 -1.34
C PHE A 331 -14.57 1.46 -0.59
N ALA A 332 -15.88 1.66 -0.50
CA ALA A 332 -16.44 2.75 0.30
C ALA A 332 -16.63 2.38 1.77
N GLY A 333 -17.07 1.15 2.05
CA GLY A 333 -17.37 0.69 3.40
C GLY A 333 -16.12 0.50 4.25
N LYS A 334 -16.23 0.80 5.55
CA LYS A 334 -15.10 0.73 6.50
C LYS A 334 -14.49 -0.66 6.61
N GLU A 335 -15.30 -1.71 6.51
CA GLU A 335 -14.87 -3.11 6.64
C GLU A 335 -15.07 -3.90 5.34
N SER A 336 -15.39 -3.24 4.21
CA SER A 336 -15.63 -3.89 2.91
C SER A 336 -14.43 -4.69 2.41
N LYS A 337 -13.20 -4.21 2.62
CA LYS A 337 -11.98 -4.97 2.29
C LYS A 337 -11.85 -6.26 3.12
N ALA A 338 -12.33 -6.27 4.35
CA ALA A 338 -12.36 -7.47 5.19
C ALA A 338 -13.46 -8.43 4.75
N ALA A 339 -14.65 -7.92 4.43
CA ALA A 339 -15.76 -8.70 3.88
C ALA A 339 -15.36 -9.35 2.54
N TYR A 340 -14.77 -8.58 1.62
CA TYR A 340 -14.27 -9.07 0.33
C TYR A 340 -13.21 -10.17 0.50
N ARG A 341 -12.30 -10.07 1.47
CA ARG A 341 -11.32 -11.14 1.71
C ARG A 341 -11.96 -12.48 2.07
N GLY A 342 -13.13 -12.44 2.72
CA GLY A 342 -13.88 -13.62 3.09
C GLY A 342 -14.72 -14.21 1.95
N THR A 343 -15.23 -13.39 1.04
CA THR A 343 -16.01 -13.86 -0.12
C THR A 343 -15.16 -14.04 -1.38
N ARG A 344 -13.96 -13.47 -1.44
CA ARG A 344 -13.06 -13.36 -2.61
C ARG A 344 -13.69 -12.80 -3.88
N GLY A 345 -14.84 -12.15 -3.77
CA GLY A 345 -15.59 -11.63 -4.92
C GLY A 345 -16.52 -12.65 -5.59
N PHE A 346 -16.70 -13.85 -5.02
CA PHE A 346 -17.73 -14.78 -5.46
C PHE A 346 -19.12 -14.26 -5.09
N SER A 347 -20.08 -14.45 -5.99
CA SER A 347 -21.49 -14.05 -5.82
C SER A 347 -22.31 -15.08 -5.05
N THR A 348 -21.95 -16.37 -5.15
CA THR A 348 -22.66 -17.47 -4.49
C THR A 348 -21.71 -18.31 -3.65
N TYR A 349 -22.25 -19.00 -2.65
CA TYR A 349 -21.47 -19.90 -1.81
C TYR A 349 -21.04 -21.16 -2.57
N ASP A 350 -21.86 -21.64 -3.50
CA ASP A 350 -21.55 -22.80 -4.33
C ASP A 350 -20.34 -22.56 -5.24
N ASP A 351 -20.27 -21.38 -5.89
CA ASP A 351 -19.11 -21.01 -6.72
C ASP A 351 -17.83 -20.90 -5.88
N TYR A 352 -17.97 -20.36 -4.66
CA TYR A 352 -16.89 -20.27 -3.70
C TYR A 352 -16.37 -21.66 -3.31
N LEU A 353 -17.26 -22.60 -2.99
CA LEU A 353 -16.89 -23.97 -2.66
C LEU A 353 -16.30 -24.71 -3.86
N ALA A 354 -16.88 -24.55 -5.06
CA ALA A 354 -16.38 -25.17 -6.28
C ALA A 354 -14.92 -24.74 -6.59
N PHE A 355 -14.55 -23.50 -6.25
CA PHE A 355 -13.18 -23.02 -6.40
C PHE A 355 -12.21 -23.60 -5.34
N PHE A 356 -12.62 -23.67 -4.08
CA PHE A 356 -11.74 -24.10 -2.99
C PHE A 356 -11.65 -25.62 -2.81
N THR A 357 -12.67 -26.38 -3.20
CA THR A 357 -12.71 -27.84 -3.04
C THR A 357 -11.52 -28.54 -3.71
N PRO A 358 -11.16 -28.24 -4.98
CA PRO A 358 -9.98 -28.84 -5.61
C PRO A 358 -8.66 -28.48 -4.89
N LEU A 359 -8.55 -27.27 -4.34
CA LEU A 359 -7.37 -26.85 -3.58
C LEU A 359 -7.25 -27.62 -2.26
N MET A 360 -8.38 -27.84 -1.58
CA MET A 360 -8.46 -28.65 -0.36
C MET A 360 -8.09 -30.11 -0.64
N GLN A 361 -8.54 -30.67 -1.75
CA GLN A 361 -8.16 -32.02 -2.19
C GLN A 361 -6.65 -32.15 -2.45
N VAL A 362 -6.01 -31.13 -3.04
CA VAL A 362 -4.55 -31.11 -3.20
C VAL A 362 -3.84 -31.05 -1.84
N ALA A 363 -4.29 -30.21 -0.91
CA ALA A 363 -3.72 -30.16 0.43
C ALA A 363 -3.85 -31.51 1.15
N GLN A 364 -5.03 -32.14 1.05
CA GLN A 364 -5.32 -33.46 1.63
C GLN A 364 -4.42 -34.56 1.05
N SER A 365 -4.22 -34.58 -0.28
CA SER A 365 -3.35 -35.59 -0.91
C SER A 365 -1.88 -35.46 -0.48
N LYS A 366 -1.41 -34.22 -0.22
CA LYS A 366 -0.07 -33.96 0.33
C LYS A 366 0.04 -34.33 1.79
N LEU A 367 -1.00 -34.10 2.59
CA LEU A 367 -1.08 -34.55 3.98
C LEU A 367 -1.02 -36.08 4.06
N GLN A 368 -1.79 -36.78 3.24
CA GLN A 368 -1.76 -38.25 3.15
C GLN A 368 -0.38 -38.77 2.73
N THR A 369 0.27 -38.12 1.76
CA THR A 369 1.65 -38.48 1.35
C THR A 369 2.64 -38.30 2.50
N LEU A 370 2.48 -37.25 3.31
CA LEU A 370 3.31 -37.01 4.49
C LEU A 370 3.06 -38.09 5.56
N GLN A 371 1.79 -38.37 5.88
CA GLN A 371 1.38 -39.39 6.84
C GLN A 371 1.88 -40.78 6.44
N GLN A 372 1.76 -41.17 5.16
CA GLN A 372 2.29 -42.42 4.63
C GLN A 372 3.81 -42.53 4.83
N LYS A 373 4.57 -41.48 4.47
CA LYS A 373 6.03 -41.47 4.65
C LYS A 373 6.45 -41.48 6.12
N MET A 374 5.62 -40.93 7.00
CA MET A 374 5.84 -41.02 8.43
C MET A 374 5.56 -42.44 8.93
N SER A 375 4.47 -43.09 8.51
CA SER A 375 4.15 -44.46 8.93
C SER A 375 5.16 -45.50 8.45
N GLU A 376 5.78 -45.29 7.27
CA GLU A 376 6.82 -46.18 6.74
C GLU A 376 8.11 -46.17 7.59
N ARG A 377 8.30 -45.16 8.46
CA ARG A 377 9.47 -45.07 9.34
C ARG A 377 9.17 -45.72 10.69
N ARG A 378 9.91 -46.77 11.03
CA ARG A 378 9.82 -47.47 12.34
C ARG A 378 9.95 -46.56 13.58
N ALA A 379 10.59 -45.39 13.45
CA ALA A 379 10.68 -44.41 14.55
C ALA A 379 9.33 -43.76 14.92
N ASN A 380 8.29 -43.99 14.12
CA ASN A 380 6.98 -43.34 14.20
C ASN A 380 5.85 -44.31 14.60
N ASP A 381 6.20 -45.53 15.00
CA ASP A 381 5.30 -46.62 15.38
C ASP A 381 4.60 -46.26 16.71
N GLY A 382 3.49 -45.51 16.62
CA GLY A 382 2.78 -44.95 17.78
C GLY A 382 2.27 -43.51 17.61
N LEU A 383 2.45 -42.89 16.43
CA LEU A 383 1.81 -41.63 16.07
C LEU A 383 0.38 -41.87 15.56
N ARG A 384 -0.59 -41.03 15.98
CA ARG A 384 -1.95 -41.02 15.44
C ARG A 384 -1.98 -40.13 14.20
N LEU A 385 -2.02 -40.72 13.02
CA LEU A 385 -1.91 -40.04 11.71
C LEU A 385 -3.24 -40.10 10.93
N GLU A 386 -4.35 -39.85 11.63
CA GLU A 386 -5.71 -40.04 11.09
C GLU A 386 -6.42 -38.74 10.70
N HIS A 387 -5.82 -37.59 10.99
CA HIS A 387 -6.48 -36.30 10.79
C HIS A 387 -6.60 -35.93 9.32
N ALA A 388 -7.74 -35.36 8.95
CA ALA A 388 -7.96 -34.73 7.67
C ALA A 388 -7.61 -33.24 7.71
N PHE A 389 -7.34 -32.67 6.54
CA PHE A 389 -7.13 -31.23 6.38
C PHE A 389 -8.38 -30.43 6.77
N ASP A 390 -9.57 -30.99 6.57
CA ASP A 390 -10.84 -30.37 6.98
C ASP A 390 -10.95 -30.23 8.50
N ASP A 391 -10.51 -31.25 9.25
CA ASP A 391 -10.47 -31.23 10.72
C ASP A 391 -9.58 -30.09 11.21
N TYR A 392 -8.41 -29.93 10.59
CA TYR A 392 -7.49 -28.83 10.87
C TYR A 392 -8.12 -27.45 10.60
N LEU A 393 -8.86 -27.30 9.49
CA LEU A 393 -9.54 -26.04 9.15
C LEU A 393 -10.64 -25.70 10.17
N MET A 394 -11.40 -26.70 10.63
CA MET A 394 -12.41 -26.52 11.68
C MET A 394 -11.77 -26.12 13.01
N GLU A 395 -10.74 -26.84 13.46
CA GLU A 395 -10.04 -26.55 14.71
C GLU A 395 -9.38 -25.15 14.71
N ALA A 396 -8.76 -24.78 13.59
CA ALA A 396 -8.19 -23.47 13.38
C ALA A 396 -9.23 -22.34 13.49
N ARG A 397 -10.46 -22.60 13.04
CA ARG A 397 -11.59 -21.66 13.15
C ARG A 397 -12.08 -21.58 14.58
N GLU A 398 -12.34 -22.71 15.24
CA GLU A 398 -12.76 -22.73 16.63
C GLU A 398 -11.78 -21.98 17.53
N SER A 399 -10.48 -22.21 17.32
CA SER A 399 -9.43 -21.49 18.03
C SER A 399 -9.54 -19.97 17.83
N ARG A 400 -9.80 -19.52 16.60
CA ARG A 400 -10.00 -18.09 16.29
C ARG A 400 -11.27 -17.55 16.96
N THR A 401 -12.37 -18.29 16.92
CA THR A 401 -13.64 -17.89 17.55
C THR A 401 -13.51 -17.83 19.07
N ARG A 402 -12.85 -18.80 19.70
CA ARG A 402 -12.58 -18.82 21.15
C ARG A 402 -11.71 -17.64 21.58
N VAL A 403 -10.67 -17.31 20.81
CA VAL A 403 -9.84 -16.12 21.08
C VAL A 403 -10.63 -14.82 20.91
N ALA A 404 -11.48 -14.73 19.88
CA ALA A 404 -12.36 -13.58 19.69
C ALA A 404 -13.40 -13.45 20.83
N ALA A 405 -14.00 -14.56 21.27
CA ALA A 405 -14.93 -14.61 22.38
C ALA A 405 -14.24 -14.23 23.70
N ALA A 406 -13.07 -14.78 24.00
CA ALA A 406 -12.29 -14.43 25.19
C ALA A 406 -11.94 -12.94 25.23
N ARG A 407 -11.57 -12.35 24.08
CA ARG A 407 -11.32 -10.91 23.97
C ARG A 407 -12.58 -10.07 24.23
N ASN A 408 -13.74 -10.52 23.74
CA ASN A 408 -15.01 -9.81 23.95
C ASN A 408 -15.49 -9.93 25.41
N VAL A 409 -15.31 -11.09 26.05
CA VAL A 409 -15.63 -11.32 27.47
C VAL A 409 -14.74 -10.45 28.37
N SER A 410 -13.42 -10.42 28.14
CA SER A 410 -12.55 -9.49 28.87
C SER A 410 -12.91 -8.02 28.65
N GLN A 411 -13.53 -7.66 27.52
CA GLN A 411 -13.99 -6.29 27.30
C GLN A 411 -15.34 -5.99 27.99
N ALA A 412 -16.20 -6.99 28.12
CA ALA A 412 -17.51 -6.90 28.77
C ALA A 412 -17.44 -6.92 30.30
N ASP A 413 -16.54 -7.72 30.90
CA ASP A 413 -16.39 -7.82 32.36
C ASP A 413 -15.69 -6.59 32.97
N ILE A 414 -14.92 -5.83 32.18
CA ILE A 414 -14.25 -4.61 32.63
C ILE A 414 -15.19 -3.39 32.58
N ALA A 415 -16.24 -3.41 31.76
CA ALA A 415 -17.15 -2.28 31.60
C ALA A 415 -17.95 -1.95 32.88
N PRO A 416 -18.63 -2.90 33.57
CA PRO A 416 -19.44 -2.58 34.75
C PRO A 416 -18.60 -2.32 36.01
N ALA A 417 -17.39 -2.89 36.12
CA ALA A 417 -16.50 -2.68 37.27
C ALA A 417 -15.86 -1.28 37.29
N VAL A 418 -15.71 -0.63 36.12
CA VAL A 418 -15.16 0.74 36.01
C VAL A 418 -16.26 1.80 36.25
N GLU A 419 -17.53 1.43 36.21
CA GLU A 419 -18.67 2.37 36.29
C GLU A 419 -19.26 2.49 37.70
N SER A 420 -18.98 1.56 38.61
CA SER A 420 -19.55 1.51 39.97
C SER A 420 -18.70 2.12 41.08
N LEU A 421 -17.57 2.78 40.78
CA LEU A 421 -16.76 3.48 41.79
C LEU A 421 -17.17 4.96 41.85
N PRO A 422 -17.74 5.44 42.98
CA PRO A 422 -18.05 6.86 43.13
C PRO A 422 -16.74 7.66 43.18
N ALA A 423 -16.46 8.43 42.12
CA ALA A 423 -15.31 9.32 42.05
C ALA A 423 -15.56 10.54 42.94
N THR A 424 -15.31 10.38 44.25
CA THR A 424 -15.51 11.43 45.25
C THR A 424 -14.19 11.96 45.80
N ASP A 425 -13.07 11.28 45.54
CA ASP A 425 -11.73 11.64 46.01
C ASP A 425 -10.62 11.33 44.97
N THR A 426 -9.43 11.90 45.15
CA THR A 426 -8.29 11.71 44.25
C THR A 426 -7.75 10.27 44.25
N ALA A 427 -7.90 9.56 45.36
CA ALA A 427 -7.47 8.16 45.50
C ALA A 427 -8.29 7.19 44.64
N SER A 428 -9.62 7.34 44.60
CA SER A 428 -10.50 6.52 43.75
C SER A 428 -10.28 6.77 42.26
N VAL A 429 -9.99 8.02 41.88
CA VAL A 429 -9.65 8.39 40.51
C VAL A 429 -8.33 7.75 40.07
N LEU A 430 -7.30 7.77 40.92
CA LEU A 430 -6.02 7.09 40.66
C LEU A 430 -6.20 5.59 40.48
N ALA A 431 -6.95 4.92 41.36
CA ALA A 431 -7.24 3.48 41.24
C ALA A 431 -7.96 3.14 39.92
N ARG A 432 -8.84 4.02 39.45
CA ARG A 432 -9.58 3.86 38.20
C ARG A 432 -8.68 4.07 36.96
N ILE A 433 -7.75 5.01 37.03
CA ILE A 433 -6.71 5.23 36.00
C ILE A 433 -5.78 4.01 35.93
N ASP A 434 -5.37 3.46 37.09
CA ASP A 434 -4.51 2.27 37.16
C ASP A 434 -5.22 1.06 36.54
N ALA A 435 -6.50 0.82 36.88
CA ALA A 435 -7.31 -0.25 36.30
C ALA A 435 -7.48 -0.10 34.77
N MET A 436 -7.74 1.12 34.28
CA MET A 436 -7.86 1.37 32.84
C MET A 436 -6.53 1.20 32.10
N THR A 437 -5.41 1.59 32.72
CA THR A 437 -4.07 1.43 32.13
C THR A 437 -3.67 -0.04 32.09
N ALA A 438 -3.94 -0.81 33.14
CA ALA A 438 -3.73 -2.27 33.19
C ALA A 438 -4.57 -3.01 32.14
N ALA A 439 -5.79 -2.53 31.86
CA ALA A 439 -6.68 -3.05 30.83
C ALA A 439 -6.31 -2.62 29.39
N GLY A 440 -5.22 -1.86 29.19
CA GLY A 440 -4.81 -1.35 27.87
C GLY A 440 -5.68 -0.20 27.33
N ARG A 441 -6.58 0.36 28.14
CA ARG A 441 -7.53 1.45 27.80
C ARG A 441 -6.92 2.83 28.08
N LYS A 442 -5.74 3.09 27.53
CA LYS A 442 -5.00 4.35 27.77
C LYS A 442 -5.76 5.61 27.33
N ALA A 443 -6.51 5.52 26.23
CA ALA A 443 -7.33 6.63 25.74
C ALA A 443 -8.44 7.02 26.72
N ASP A 444 -9.06 6.02 27.38
CA ASP A 444 -10.14 6.23 28.33
C ASP A 444 -9.63 6.79 29.67
N ALA A 445 -8.43 6.39 30.08
CA ALA A 445 -7.75 6.96 31.23
C ALA A 445 -7.43 8.46 31.03
N VAL A 446 -7.01 8.84 29.82
CA VAL A 446 -6.78 10.25 29.44
C VAL A 446 -8.10 11.04 29.40
N ALA A 447 -9.15 10.45 28.84
CA ALA A 447 -10.48 11.07 28.80
C ALA A 447 -11.05 11.29 30.21
N LEU A 448 -10.88 10.32 31.13
CA LEU A 448 -11.25 10.48 32.54
C LEU A 448 -10.50 11.65 33.17
N LEU A 449 -9.18 11.72 32.99
CA LEU A 449 -8.35 12.80 33.55
C LEU A 449 -8.73 14.19 33.01
N GLN A 450 -9.14 14.27 31.74
CA GLN A 450 -9.67 15.50 31.13
C GLN A 450 -11.07 15.88 31.62
N SER A 451 -11.87 14.93 32.06
CA SER A 451 -13.21 15.19 32.61
C SER A 451 -13.24 15.70 34.05
N LEU A 452 -12.10 15.64 34.77
CA LEU A 452 -12.00 16.08 36.17
C LEU A 452 -11.96 17.61 36.30
N PRO A 453 -12.45 18.17 37.43
CA PRO A 453 -12.21 19.57 37.80
C PRO A 453 -10.72 19.90 37.89
N ASP A 454 -10.32 21.13 37.54
CA ASP A 454 -8.91 21.51 37.41
C ASP A 454 -8.10 21.30 38.70
N SER A 455 -8.69 21.52 39.87
CA SER A 455 -8.05 21.27 41.18
C SER A 455 -7.70 19.78 41.39
N MET A 456 -8.62 18.89 41.02
CA MET A 456 -8.46 17.44 41.17
C MET A 456 -7.55 16.86 40.08
N ARG A 457 -7.62 17.41 38.85
CA ARG A 457 -6.74 17.03 37.74
C ARG A 457 -5.29 17.29 38.11
N ASN A 458 -4.99 18.47 38.66
CA ASN A 458 -3.62 18.85 39.03
C ASN A 458 -3.04 17.91 40.09
N ASP A 459 -3.82 17.58 41.14
CA ASP A 459 -3.38 16.66 42.21
C ASP A 459 -3.15 15.23 41.68
N VAL A 460 -4.07 14.71 40.87
CA VAL A 460 -3.91 13.38 40.24
C VAL A 460 -2.71 13.35 39.29
N THR A 461 -2.48 14.39 38.50
CA THR A 461 -1.30 14.46 37.62
C THR A 461 0.01 14.54 38.38
N ALA A 462 0.05 15.25 39.52
CA ALA A 462 1.23 15.33 40.37
C ALA A 462 1.57 13.96 40.98
N GLN A 463 0.56 13.26 41.52
CA GLN A 463 0.77 11.92 42.10
C GLN A 463 1.16 10.87 41.05
N LEU A 464 0.62 10.95 39.82
CA LEU A 464 1.05 10.08 38.71
C LEU A 464 2.50 10.34 38.30
N ALA A 465 2.93 11.60 38.28
CA ALA A 465 4.31 11.97 37.96
C ALA A 465 5.29 11.46 39.03
N GLU A 466 4.95 11.61 40.32
CA GLU A 466 5.75 11.12 41.44
C GLU A 466 5.88 9.58 41.41
N ARG A 467 4.78 8.86 41.17
CA ARG A 467 4.80 7.40 41.03
C ARG A 467 5.65 6.93 39.86
N LYS A 468 5.60 7.63 38.72
CA LYS A 468 6.43 7.31 37.55
C LYS A 468 7.92 7.51 37.86
N ALA A 469 8.26 8.61 38.53
CA ALA A 469 9.63 8.86 38.97
C ALA A 469 10.13 7.79 39.95
N ALA A 470 9.29 7.36 40.90
CA ALA A 470 9.63 6.29 41.85
C ALA A 470 9.83 4.93 41.14
N GLN A 471 8.99 4.58 40.16
CA GLN A 471 9.15 3.36 39.37
C GLN A 471 10.42 3.38 38.51
N GLU A 472 10.75 4.52 37.92
CA GLU A 472 11.97 4.69 37.12
C GLU A 472 13.22 4.59 37.99
N ALA A 473 13.22 5.20 39.18
CA ALA A 473 14.28 5.06 40.17
C ALA A 473 14.45 3.61 40.64
N ALA A 474 13.36 2.89 40.92
CA ALA A 474 13.40 1.48 41.30
C ALA A 474 13.95 0.58 40.19
N ARG A 475 13.58 0.86 38.92
CA ARG A 475 14.10 0.14 37.75
C ARG A 475 15.60 0.36 37.57
N LEU A 476 16.07 1.60 37.71
CA LEU A 476 17.50 1.93 37.63
C LEU A 476 18.29 1.26 38.76
N ALA A 477 17.76 1.24 39.99
CA ALA A 477 18.37 0.55 41.12
C ALA A 477 18.48 -0.97 40.88
N ALA A 478 17.43 -1.60 40.32
CA ALA A 478 17.45 -3.02 39.97
C ALA A 478 18.46 -3.34 38.86
N GLU A 479 18.61 -2.44 37.87
CA GLU A 479 19.59 -2.61 36.80
C GLU A 479 21.03 -2.45 37.31
N GLN A 480 21.27 -1.52 38.24
CA GLN A 480 22.56 -1.35 38.89
C GLN A 480 22.92 -2.56 39.76
N ALA A 481 21.96 -3.11 40.51
CA ALA A 481 22.16 -4.32 41.31
C ALA A 481 22.56 -5.52 40.44
N ARG A 482 21.89 -5.72 39.29
CA ARG A 482 22.21 -6.82 38.36
C ARG A 482 23.61 -6.67 37.75
N LYS A 483 24.03 -5.44 37.42
CA LYS A 483 25.38 -5.17 36.90
C LYS A 483 26.46 -5.43 37.96
N ALA A 484 26.20 -5.09 39.21
CA ALA A 484 27.13 -5.37 40.31
C ALA A 484 27.27 -6.88 40.56
N GLU A 485 26.18 -7.64 40.47
CA GLU A 485 26.20 -9.12 40.57
C GLU A 485 26.99 -9.75 39.40
N GLU A 486 26.76 -9.29 38.17
CA GLU A 486 27.53 -9.73 36.99
C GLU A 486 29.03 -9.38 37.06
N GLU A 487 29.42 -8.27 37.70
CA GLU A 487 30.83 -7.92 37.93
C GLU A 487 31.46 -8.80 39.00
N GLN A 488 30.75 -9.08 40.10
CA GLN A 488 31.22 -9.99 41.15
C GLN A 488 31.44 -11.41 40.64
N ASP A 489 30.52 -11.92 39.81
CA ASP A 489 30.67 -13.24 39.20
C ASP A 489 31.88 -13.31 38.26
N LYS A 490 32.12 -12.25 37.48
CA LYS A 490 33.31 -12.16 36.61
C LYS A 490 34.61 -12.07 37.40
N GLU A 491 34.64 -11.35 38.51
CA GLU A 491 35.80 -11.29 39.40
C GLU A 491 36.05 -12.64 40.07
N ALA A 492 35.00 -13.33 40.52
CA ALA A 492 35.12 -14.68 41.09
C ALA A 492 35.61 -15.71 40.05
N GLU A 493 35.17 -15.59 38.80
CA GLU A 493 35.64 -16.44 37.69
C GLU A 493 37.11 -16.15 37.33
N ARG A 494 37.52 -14.88 37.30
CA ARG A 494 38.93 -14.50 37.13
C ARG A 494 39.81 -15.02 38.26
N ALA A 495 39.38 -14.87 39.51
CA ALA A 495 40.12 -15.39 40.67
C ALA A 495 40.25 -16.93 40.62
N ARG A 496 39.23 -17.64 40.14
CA ARG A 496 39.31 -19.10 39.90
C ARG A 496 40.29 -19.45 38.78
N LEU A 497 40.30 -18.70 37.69
CA LEU A 497 41.22 -18.92 36.58
C LEU A 497 42.68 -18.64 36.98
N GLU A 498 42.92 -17.59 37.78
CA GLU A 498 44.24 -17.27 38.34
C GLU A 498 44.72 -18.32 39.33
N ALA A 499 43.83 -18.97 40.09
CA ALA A 499 44.18 -20.06 41.00
C ALA A 499 44.48 -21.41 40.30
N LEU A 500 44.15 -21.54 39.01
CA LEU A 500 44.42 -22.73 38.20
C LEU A 500 45.70 -22.62 37.34
N LEU A 501 46.30 -21.42 37.28
CA LEU A 501 47.62 -21.15 36.71
C LEU A 501 48.67 -21.17 37.82
#